data_AF-A0A9W8M733-F1
#
_entry.id   AF-A0A9W8M733-F1
#
_cell.length_a   1.000
_cell.length_b   1.000
_cell.length_c   1.000
_cell.angle_alpha   90.00
_cell.angle_beta   90.00
_cell.angle_gamma   90.00
#
_symmetry.space_group_name_H-M   'P 1'
#
loop_
_entity.id
_entity.type
_entity.pdbx_description
1 polymer ?
#
loop_
_entity_poly.entity_id
_entity_poly.type
_entity_poly.pdbx_seq_one_letter_code
_entity_poly.pdbx_strand_id
1 'polypeptide(L)'
;MAPSAKPATTRTKREPEVVVFDGGSTATRNPTDNKFAYKSFMSAKVSKINAKPPPPKSEKEQKEDEEGRQHDRQLAELLEGRSMIDKLHESQLSGKERHKNNTQKLAKLGMKIKHKEKMPTDMFFNSEKARAGRAAKALQDVTERGLLTATVKRDIEMLHMGKTSEKKRERKPVDRGLMANTGRLKDGMLHISKKHIDRVNGTAAGGSGFSRVSKPKGKGKSKGKSKSNNNNNNRGKGKGRR
;
A
#
# COMPACT_ATOMS: atom_id res chain seq x y z
N MET A 1 72.70 77.67 -11.40
CA MET A 1 72.16 76.30 -11.57
C MET A 1 72.89 75.39 -10.59
N ALA A 2 72.20 74.83 -9.59
CA ALA A 2 72.72 73.72 -8.79
C ALA A 2 72.33 72.39 -9.47
N PRO A 3 73.13 71.33 -9.29
CA PRO A 3 72.66 70.21 -8.46
C PRO A 3 73.81 69.58 -7.63
N SER A 4 73.72 69.60 -6.29
CA SER A 4 73.19 68.53 -5.41
C SER A 4 74.08 67.28 -5.30
N ALA A 5 74.79 67.18 -4.16
CA ALA A 5 75.52 66.01 -3.69
C ALA A 5 74.59 64.79 -3.47
N LYS A 6 75.12 63.58 -3.66
CA LYS A 6 74.53 62.32 -3.17
C LYS A 6 75.45 61.69 -2.12
N PRO A 7 75.03 61.54 -0.85
CA PRO A 7 75.78 60.76 0.14
C PRO A 7 75.49 59.26 0.02
N ALA A 8 76.48 58.46 0.43
CA ALA A 8 76.53 57.00 0.38
C ALA A 8 75.44 56.33 1.23
N THR A 9 74.80 55.30 0.69
CA THR A 9 73.87 54.41 1.38
C THR A 9 74.59 53.48 2.35
N THR A 10 74.36 53.65 3.65
CA THR A 10 74.70 52.65 4.67
C THR A 10 73.63 51.55 4.67
N ARG A 11 74.05 50.29 4.51
CA ARG A 11 73.18 49.11 4.63
C ARG A 11 72.84 48.88 6.10
N THR A 12 71.57 49.06 6.47
CA THR A 12 71.06 48.64 7.78
C THR A 12 70.91 47.12 7.82
N LYS A 13 71.39 46.50 8.91
CA LYS A 13 71.29 45.06 9.16
C LYS A 13 69.81 44.70 9.37
N ARG A 14 69.31 43.67 8.68
CA ARG A 14 67.96 43.13 8.87
C ARG A 14 67.95 42.24 10.11
N GLU A 15 67.10 42.58 11.08
CA GLU A 15 66.82 41.72 12.23
C GLU A 15 65.85 40.58 11.84
N PRO A 16 65.90 39.42 12.52
CA PRO A 16 65.05 38.28 12.20
C PRO A 16 63.58 38.51 12.61
N GLU A 17 62.66 38.21 11.70
CA GLU A 17 61.22 38.22 11.95
C GLU A 17 60.83 36.93 12.71
N VAL A 18 60.45 37.07 13.98
CA VAL A 18 59.94 35.95 14.79
C VAL A 18 58.42 35.94 14.71
N VAL A 19 57.88 35.05 13.88
CA VAL A 19 56.44 34.76 13.85
C VAL A 19 56.11 33.82 15.01
N VAL A 20 55.53 34.39 16.07
CA VAL A 20 54.98 33.60 17.19
C VAL A 20 53.54 33.21 16.81
N PHE A 21 53.32 31.91 16.61
CA PHE A 21 51.96 31.39 16.44
C PHE A 21 51.32 31.24 17.82
N ASP A 22 50.42 32.16 18.17
CA ASP A 22 49.56 32.01 19.34
C ASP A 22 48.63 30.80 19.13
N GLY A 23 48.96 29.67 19.77
CA GLY A 23 48.18 28.42 19.74
C GLY A 23 46.77 28.51 20.33
N GLY A 24 46.32 29.72 20.72
CA GLY A 24 44.99 29.98 21.26
C GLY A 24 43.87 29.90 20.22
N SER A 25 44.15 30.07 18.92
CA SER A 25 43.12 29.96 17.86
C SER A 25 42.99 28.56 17.24
N THR A 26 43.92 27.63 17.57
CA THR A 26 43.83 26.20 17.18
C THR A 26 42.99 25.36 18.14
N ALA A 27 42.30 25.97 19.10
CA ALA A 27 41.15 25.34 19.77
C ALA A 27 39.95 25.24 18.79
N THR A 28 40.21 24.69 17.60
CA THR A 28 39.18 24.28 16.67
C THR A 28 38.43 23.14 17.33
N ARG A 29 37.20 23.43 17.78
CA ARG A 29 36.13 22.48 18.12
C ARG A 29 36.42 21.10 17.53
N ASN A 30 36.52 20.08 18.37
CA ASN A 30 36.72 18.72 17.91
C ASN A 30 35.70 18.42 16.80
N PRO A 31 36.12 17.84 15.65
CA PRO A 31 35.21 17.55 14.53
C PRO A 31 34.09 16.56 14.89
N THR A 32 34.11 16.01 16.11
CA THR A 32 33.10 15.14 16.70
C THR A 32 31.84 15.86 17.18
N ASP A 33 31.89 17.17 17.46
CA ASP A 33 30.76 17.88 18.08
C ASP A 33 29.63 18.17 17.09
N ASN A 34 29.92 18.14 15.78
CA ASN A 34 28.93 18.36 14.74
C ASN A 34 28.78 17.09 13.88
N LYS A 35 27.66 16.38 14.05
CA LYS A 35 27.35 15.11 13.33
C LYS A 35 27.46 15.25 11.80
N PHE A 36 27.22 16.45 11.28
CA PHE A 36 27.42 16.75 9.86
C PHE A 36 28.91 16.80 9.49
N ALA A 37 29.73 17.53 10.26
CA ALA A 37 31.17 17.62 10.03
C ALA A 37 31.84 16.24 10.11
N TYR A 38 31.48 15.44 11.11
CA TYR A 38 31.93 14.06 11.25
C TYR A 38 31.55 13.19 10.04
N LYS A 39 30.29 13.26 9.59
CA LYS A 39 29.82 12.51 8.41
C LYS A 39 30.47 12.95 7.10
N SER A 40 30.74 14.25 6.96
CA SER A 40 31.41 14.81 5.78
C SER A 40 32.87 14.37 5.73
N PHE A 41 33.56 14.45 6.87
CA PHE A 41 34.95 14.02 7.05
C PHE A 41 35.14 12.51 6.86
N MET A 42 34.25 11.68 7.41
CA MET A 42 34.29 10.22 7.26
C MET A 42 33.82 9.74 5.87
N SER A 43 33.34 10.63 5.00
CA SER A 43 32.87 10.21 3.69
C SER A 43 34.02 10.09 2.70
N ALA A 44 34.07 9.00 1.93
CA ALA A 44 35.06 8.78 0.88
C ALA A 44 34.98 9.76 -0.31
N LYS A 45 34.09 10.76 -0.27
CA LYS A 45 33.87 11.73 -1.35
C LYS A 45 34.40 13.09 -0.91
N VAL A 46 35.54 13.49 -1.45
CA VAL A 46 36.23 14.76 -1.16
C VAL A 46 35.32 15.98 -1.36
N SER A 47 34.36 15.90 -2.29
CA SER A 47 33.36 16.95 -2.53
C SER A 47 32.42 17.23 -1.35
N LYS A 48 32.35 16.34 -0.35
CA LYS A 48 31.51 16.51 0.84
C LYS A 48 32.21 17.23 1.99
N ILE A 49 33.55 17.35 1.95
CA ILE A 49 34.34 17.99 3.01
C ILE A 49 34.00 19.48 3.12
N ASN A 50 33.71 20.13 1.99
CA ASN A 50 33.31 21.54 1.91
C ASN A 50 31.80 21.74 1.64
N ALA A 51 30.98 20.69 1.80
CA ALA A 51 29.53 20.83 1.61
C ALA A 51 28.94 21.66 2.75
N LYS A 52 28.15 22.68 2.42
CA LYS A 52 27.40 23.44 3.43
C LYS A 52 26.41 22.51 4.14
N PRO A 53 26.21 22.64 5.47
CA PRO A 53 25.22 21.85 6.18
C PRO A 53 23.84 22.04 5.55
N PRO A 54 23.00 20.98 5.51
CA PRO A 54 21.65 21.13 5.01
C PRO A 54 20.94 22.23 5.82
N PRO A 55 20.15 23.09 5.15
CA PRO A 55 19.40 24.12 5.85
C PRO A 55 18.53 23.46 6.93
N PRO A 56 18.34 24.10 8.09
CA PRO A 56 17.39 23.62 9.08
C PRO A 56 16.02 23.43 8.42
N LYS A 57 15.28 22.41 8.84
CA LYS A 57 13.93 22.13 8.34
C LYS A 57 13.13 23.43 8.33
N SER A 58 12.44 23.70 7.23
CA SER A 58 11.67 24.94 7.12
C SER A 58 10.61 25.01 8.22
N GLU A 59 10.23 26.21 8.67
CA GLU A 59 9.20 26.37 9.71
C GLU A 59 7.88 25.65 9.35
N LYS A 60 7.61 25.49 8.05
CA LYS A 60 6.45 24.74 7.55
C LYS A 60 6.60 23.23 7.78
N GLU A 61 7.77 22.66 7.48
CA GLU A 61 8.05 21.24 7.75
C GLU A 61 8.05 20.92 9.25
N GLN A 62 8.48 21.87 10.09
CA GLN A 62 8.43 21.69 11.54
C GLN A 62 6.99 21.68 12.07
N LYS A 63 6.14 22.58 11.55
CA LYS A 63 4.70 22.60 11.88
C LYS A 63 3.98 21.34 11.40
N GLU A 64 4.24 20.87 10.19
CA GLU A 64 3.68 19.61 9.67
C GLU A 64 4.13 18.39 10.51
N ASP A 65 5.40 18.33 10.91
CA ASP A 65 5.91 17.28 11.80
C ASP A 65 5.24 17.32 13.18
N GLU A 66 4.96 18.51 13.71
CA GLU A 66 4.27 18.70 14.99
C GLU A 66 2.78 18.34 14.90
N GLU A 67 2.09 18.77 13.85
CA GLU A 67 0.71 18.39 13.56
C GLU A 67 0.57 16.87 13.41
N GLY A 68 1.49 16.22 12.69
CA GLY A 68 1.56 14.76 12.59
C GLY A 68 1.68 14.08 13.95
N ARG A 69 2.52 14.62 14.84
CA ARG A 69 2.64 14.10 16.22
C ARG A 69 1.37 14.31 17.04
N GLN A 70 0.64 15.42 16.86
CA GLN A 70 -0.63 15.63 17.54
C GLN A 70 -1.71 14.67 17.02
N HIS A 71 -1.77 14.43 15.71
CA HIS A 71 -2.68 13.45 15.13
C HIS A 71 -2.39 12.04 15.64
N ASP A 72 -1.11 11.65 15.74
CA ASP A 72 -0.73 10.36 16.30
C ASP A 72 -1.11 10.23 17.78
N ARG A 73 -0.97 11.31 18.58
CA ARG A 73 -1.42 11.34 19.98
C ARG A 73 -2.94 11.19 20.10
N GLN A 74 -3.69 11.95 19.31
CA GLN A 74 -5.16 11.86 19.26
C GLN A 74 -5.61 10.45 18.84
N LEU A 75 -4.93 9.85 17.86
CA LEU A 75 -5.21 8.48 17.44
C LEU A 75 -4.94 7.47 18.57
N ALA A 76 -3.82 7.63 19.29
CA ALA A 76 -3.49 6.77 20.42
C ALA A 76 -4.54 6.85 21.53
N GLU A 77 -4.98 8.07 21.88
CA GLU A 77 -6.04 8.31 22.86
C GLU A 77 -7.37 7.66 22.44
N LEU A 78 -7.76 7.80 21.17
CA LEU A 78 -8.97 7.17 20.63
C LEU A 78 -8.90 5.64 20.66
N LEU A 79 -7.74 5.07 20.32
CA LEU A 79 -7.53 3.63 20.36
C LEU A 79 -7.57 3.10 21.80
N GLU A 80 -6.98 3.83 22.75
CA GLU A 80 -7.03 3.50 24.17
C GLU A 80 -8.46 3.58 24.71
N GLY A 81 -9.18 4.67 24.44
CA GLY A 81 -10.58 4.87 24.84
C GLY A 81 -11.49 3.78 24.29
N ARG A 82 -11.32 3.42 23.01
CA ARG A 82 -12.04 2.28 22.41
C ARG A 82 -11.75 0.98 23.17
N SER A 83 -10.49 0.73 23.54
CA SER A 83 -10.13 -0.49 24.30
C SER A 83 -10.77 -0.52 25.69
N MET A 84 -10.90 0.64 26.35
CA MET A 84 -11.59 0.73 27.65
C MET A 84 -13.08 0.47 27.52
N ILE A 85 -13.73 1.07 26.51
CA ILE A 85 -15.15 0.85 26.22
C ILE A 85 -15.40 -0.63 25.90
N ASP A 86 -14.54 -1.25 25.09
CA ASP A 86 -14.64 -2.67 24.75
C ASP A 86 -14.52 -3.56 25.99
N LYS A 87 -13.57 -3.27 26.90
CA LYS A 87 -13.41 -4.02 28.17
C LYS A 87 -14.60 -3.85 29.10
N LEU A 88 -15.13 -2.64 29.22
CA LEU A 88 -16.29 -2.35 30.06
C LEU A 88 -17.56 -3.01 29.51
N HIS A 89 -17.74 -2.97 28.20
CA HIS A 89 -18.82 -3.69 27.55
C HIS A 89 -18.66 -5.21 27.74
N GLU A 90 -17.44 -5.75 27.59
CA GLU A 90 -17.18 -7.17 27.85
C GLU A 90 -17.42 -7.58 29.30
N SER A 91 -17.08 -6.73 30.28
CA SER A 91 -17.31 -7.04 31.70
C SER A 91 -18.80 -7.07 32.07
N GLN A 92 -19.62 -6.23 31.44
CA GLN A 92 -21.07 -6.20 31.60
C GLN A 92 -21.77 -7.38 30.90
N LEU A 93 -21.19 -7.90 29.81
CA LEU A 93 -21.77 -9.03 29.08
C LEU A 93 -21.61 -10.36 29.83
N SER A 94 -22.71 -11.12 29.87
CA SER A 94 -22.74 -12.51 30.34
C SER A 94 -21.83 -13.41 29.48
N GLY A 95 -21.30 -14.52 30.02
CA GLY A 95 -20.33 -15.38 29.33
C GLY A 95 -20.75 -15.85 27.94
N LYS A 96 -22.04 -16.19 27.74
CA LYS A 96 -22.58 -16.57 26.41
C LYS A 96 -22.62 -15.38 25.44
N GLU A 97 -22.95 -14.19 25.94
CA GLU A 97 -23.04 -12.97 25.14
C GLU A 97 -21.66 -12.42 24.80
N ARG A 98 -20.72 -12.49 25.75
CA ARG A 98 -19.30 -12.19 25.55
C ARG A 98 -18.70 -13.06 24.46
N HIS A 99 -18.99 -14.37 24.47
CA HIS A 99 -18.57 -15.26 23.39
C HIS A 99 -19.16 -14.84 22.03
N LYS A 100 -20.46 -14.53 21.97
CA LYS A 100 -21.10 -14.04 20.74
C LYS A 100 -20.45 -12.74 20.24
N ASN A 101 -20.23 -11.76 21.12
CA ASN A 101 -19.58 -10.50 20.77
C ASN A 101 -18.16 -10.73 20.24
N ASN A 102 -17.36 -11.55 20.92
CA ASN A 102 -16.01 -11.89 20.46
C ASN A 102 -16.02 -12.60 19.10
N THR A 103 -16.94 -13.53 18.87
CA THR A 103 -17.07 -14.18 17.54
C THR A 103 -17.46 -13.17 16.45
N GLN A 104 -18.30 -12.19 16.76
CA GLN A 104 -18.66 -11.12 15.82
C GLN A 104 -17.48 -10.18 15.56
N LYS A 105 -16.71 -9.80 16.58
CA LYS A 105 -15.47 -9.03 16.43
C LYS A 105 -14.48 -9.75 15.52
N LEU A 106 -14.24 -11.04 15.77
CA LEU A 106 -13.36 -11.86 14.93
C LEU A 106 -13.87 -11.98 13.48
N ALA A 107 -15.19 -12.08 13.30
CA ALA A 107 -15.79 -12.11 11.97
C ALA A 107 -15.61 -10.78 11.21
N LYS A 108 -15.77 -9.64 11.91
CA LYS A 108 -15.48 -8.30 11.36
C LYS A 108 -14.00 -8.16 10.97
N LEU A 109 -13.09 -8.76 11.74
CA LEU A 109 -11.66 -8.84 11.44
C LEU A 109 -11.31 -9.82 10.30
N GLY A 110 -12.30 -10.50 9.72
CA GLY A 110 -12.12 -11.39 8.56
C GLY A 110 -12.00 -12.87 8.89
N MET A 111 -12.20 -13.27 10.16
CA MET A 111 -12.26 -14.69 10.50
C MET A 111 -13.53 -15.30 9.90
N LYS A 112 -13.37 -16.36 9.11
CA LYS A 112 -14.51 -17.12 8.58
C LYS A 112 -15.17 -17.87 9.74
N ILE A 113 -16.36 -17.42 10.14
CA ILE A 113 -17.19 -18.14 11.10
C ILE A 113 -17.48 -19.52 10.49
N LYS A 114 -16.98 -20.59 11.11
CA LYS A 114 -17.32 -21.96 10.72
C LYS A 114 -18.83 -22.11 10.90
N HIS A 115 -19.55 -22.31 9.80
CA HIS A 115 -20.99 -22.38 9.83
C HIS A 115 -21.46 -23.78 10.22
N LYS A 116 -22.35 -23.76 11.22
CA LYS A 116 -23.46 -24.66 11.54
C LYS A 116 -23.17 -26.15 11.56
N GLU A 117 -23.53 -26.77 12.67
CA GLU A 117 -23.74 -28.21 12.79
C GLU A 117 -24.58 -28.73 11.61
N LYS A 118 -24.31 -29.95 11.16
CA LYS A 118 -25.03 -30.56 10.04
C LYS A 118 -26.52 -30.65 10.42
N MET A 119 -27.36 -29.86 9.74
CA MET A 119 -28.80 -29.89 9.91
C MET A 119 -29.45 -30.68 8.75
N PRO A 120 -30.57 -31.39 8.99
CA PRO A 120 -31.38 -31.96 7.92
C PRO A 120 -31.83 -30.89 6.91
N THR A 121 -31.94 -31.27 5.65
CA THR A 121 -32.23 -30.38 4.52
C THR A 121 -33.53 -29.58 4.71
N ASP A 122 -34.60 -30.24 5.16
CA ASP A 122 -35.90 -29.58 5.33
C ASP A 122 -35.86 -28.54 6.45
N MET A 123 -35.23 -28.88 7.57
CA MET A 123 -35.02 -27.94 8.68
C MET A 123 -34.14 -26.77 8.26
N PHE A 124 -33.11 -27.02 7.45
CA PHE A 124 -32.25 -25.98 6.92
C PHE A 124 -33.06 -24.98 6.10
N PHE A 125 -33.84 -25.43 5.11
CA PHE A 125 -34.64 -24.54 4.27
C PHE A 125 -35.72 -23.80 5.04
N ASN A 126 -36.39 -24.46 5.98
CA ASN A 126 -37.39 -23.80 6.84
C ASN A 126 -36.75 -22.73 7.73
N SER A 127 -35.57 -23.01 8.30
CA SER A 127 -34.82 -22.03 9.08
C SER A 127 -34.35 -20.84 8.24
N GLU A 128 -33.97 -21.07 6.97
CA GLU A 128 -33.54 -20.03 6.04
C GLU A 128 -34.72 -19.15 5.61
N LYS A 129 -35.87 -19.75 5.27
CA LYS A 129 -37.12 -19.02 5.00
C LYS A 129 -37.55 -18.16 6.18
N ALA A 130 -37.53 -18.70 7.41
CA ALA A 130 -37.86 -17.96 8.61
C ALA A 130 -36.85 -16.83 8.91
N ARG A 131 -35.57 -17.00 8.56
CA ARG A 131 -34.56 -15.93 8.64
C ARG A 131 -34.84 -14.82 7.63
N ALA A 132 -35.10 -15.19 6.38
CA ALA A 132 -35.41 -14.25 5.31
C ALA A 132 -36.70 -13.46 5.60
N GLY A 133 -37.74 -14.12 6.11
CA GLY A 133 -38.98 -13.47 6.52
C GLY A 133 -38.77 -12.45 7.64
N ARG A 134 -37.96 -12.77 8.66
CA ARG A 134 -37.60 -11.81 9.71
C ARG A 134 -36.78 -10.63 9.19
N ALA A 135 -35.83 -10.88 8.29
CA ALA A 135 -35.03 -9.82 7.67
C ALA A 135 -35.92 -8.87 6.85
N ALA A 136 -36.86 -9.42 6.06
CA ALA A 136 -37.79 -8.63 5.26
C ALA A 136 -38.71 -7.77 6.13
N LYS A 137 -39.26 -8.33 7.21
CA LYS A 137 -40.06 -7.57 8.19
C LYS A 137 -39.26 -6.45 8.84
N ALA A 138 -38.04 -6.73 9.29
CA ALA A 138 -37.17 -5.70 9.88
C ALA A 138 -36.83 -4.58 8.89
N LEU A 139 -36.60 -4.91 7.61
CA LEU A 139 -36.41 -3.91 6.56
C LEU A 139 -37.66 -3.07 6.35
N GLN A 140 -38.83 -3.72 6.34
CA GLN A 140 -40.11 -3.04 6.22
C GLN A 140 -40.34 -2.06 7.38
N ASP A 141 -40.16 -2.51 8.62
CA ASP A 141 -40.30 -1.67 9.82
C ASP A 141 -39.37 -0.44 9.77
N VAL A 142 -38.13 -0.63 9.30
CA VAL A 142 -37.16 0.46 9.15
C VAL A 142 -37.54 1.41 8.01
N THR A 143 -38.09 0.88 6.91
CA THR A 143 -38.59 1.72 5.81
C THR A 143 -39.79 2.54 6.24
N GLU A 144 -40.74 1.96 6.97
CA GLU A 144 -41.93 2.64 7.48
C GLU A 144 -41.57 3.75 8.46
N ARG A 145 -40.48 3.56 9.23
CA ARG A 145 -39.91 4.60 10.11
C ARG A 145 -39.09 5.66 9.37
N GLY A 146 -38.85 5.52 8.07
CA GLY A 146 -38.01 6.44 7.29
C GLY A 146 -36.51 6.38 7.63
N LEU A 147 -36.04 5.33 8.30
CA LEU A 147 -34.65 5.18 8.76
C LEU A 147 -33.79 4.30 7.83
N LEU A 148 -34.32 3.95 6.64
CA LEU A 148 -33.61 3.06 5.73
C LEU A 148 -32.39 3.75 5.12
N THR A 149 -31.22 3.28 5.53
CA THR A 149 -29.93 3.63 4.93
C THR A 149 -29.23 2.37 4.42
N ALA A 150 -28.27 2.53 3.51
CA ALA A 150 -27.51 1.40 2.97
C ALA A 150 -26.75 0.62 4.06
N THR A 151 -26.27 1.31 5.10
CA THR A 151 -25.61 0.71 6.26
C THR A 151 -26.58 -0.11 7.10
N VAL A 152 -27.75 0.45 7.45
CA VAL A 152 -28.78 -0.26 8.23
C VAL A 152 -29.27 -1.51 7.49
N LYS A 153 -29.48 -1.40 6.17
CA LYS A 153 -29.82 -2.57 5.34
C LYS A 153 -28.74 -3.66 5.42
N ARG A 154 -27.46 -3.27 5.31
CA ARG A 154 -26.32 -4.20 5.41
C ARG A 154 -26.26 -4.87 6.78
N ASP A 155 -26.53 -4.14 7.85
CA ASP A 155 -26.49 -4.65 9.22
C ASP A 155 -27.62 -5.65 9.46
N ILE A 156 -28.84 -5.37 8.99
CA ILE A 156 -29.99 -6.28 9.07
C ILE A 156 -29.72 -7.56 8.27
N GLU A 157 -29.18 -7.44 7.06
CA GLU A 157 -28.76 -8.58 6.23
C GLU A 157 -27.66 -9.41 6.91
N MET A 158 -26.68 -8.76 7.54
CA MET A 158 -25.62 -9.45 8.28
C MET A 158 -26.16 -10.22 9.49
N LEU A 159 -27.04 -9.60 10.26
CA LEU A 159 -27.62 -10.18 11.47
C LEU A 159 -28.52 -11.38 11.15
N HIS A 160 -29.38 -11.24 10.13
CA HIS A 160 -30.37 -12.26 9.77
C HIS A 160 -29.95 -13.19 8.65
N MET A 161 -28.98 -12.89 7.80
CA MET A 161 -28.58 -13.81 6.73
C MET A 161 -27.14 -14.29 6.89
N GLY A 162 -26.31 -13.63 7.70
CA GLY A 162 -24.89 -13.97 7.85
C GLY A 162 -24.11 -13.82 6.54
N LYS A 163 -24.66 -13.04 5.61
CA LYS A 163 -24.17 -12.80 4.26
C LYS A 163 -24.54 -11.35 3.97
N THR A 164 -23.57 -10.51 3.62
CA THR A 164 -23.92 -9.32 2.85
C THR A 164 -24.46 -9.80 1.50
N SER A 165 -25.53 -9.20 1.00
CA SER A 165 -26.10 -9.51 -0.33
C SER A 165 -25.08 -9.38 -1.48
N GLU A 166 -23.90 -8.83 -1.22
CA GLU A 166 -22.70 -8.88 -2.06
C GLU A 166 -22.09 -10.28 -2.25
N LYS A 167 -22.63 -11.33 -1.61
CA LYS A 167 -22.35 -12.70 -2.06
C LYS A 167 -22.88 -12.83 -3.48
N LYS A 168 -21.97 -12.58 -4.42
CA LYS A 168 -21.80 -13.37 -5.62
C LYS A 168 -23.15 -13.94 -6.06
N ARG A 169 -24.00 -13.07 -6.62
CA ARG A 169 -24.46 -13.40 -7.97
C ARG A 169 -23.15 -13.57 -8.73
N GLU A 170 -22.57 -14.76 -8.63
CA GLU A 170 -21.70 -15.29 -9.66
C GLU A 170 -22.51 -14.95 -10.89
N ARG A 171 -22.04 -13.92 -11.60
CA ARG A 171 -22.36 -13.76 -13.00
C ARG A 171 -21.81 -15.04 -13.57
N LYS A 172 -22.59 -16.13 -13.45
CA LYS A 172 -22.36 -17.37 -14.16
C LYS A 172 -22.10 -16.85 -15.56
N PRO A 173 -20.92 -17.12 -16.13
CA PRO A 173 -20.62 -16.61 -17.46
C PRO A 173 -21.83 -17.00 -18.30
N VAL A 174 -22.57 -15.98 -18.77
CA VAL A 174 -23.77 -16.21 -19.55
C VAL A 174 -23.31 -17.12 -20.66
N ASP A 175 -23.96 -18.27 -20.78
CA ASP A 175 -23.60 -19.26 -21.78
C ASP A 175 -23.54 -18.53 -23.12
N ARG A 176 -22.35 -18.51 -23.74
CA ARG A 176 -22.13 -17.77 -24.98
C ARG A 176 -22.76 -18.48 -26.17
N GLY A 177 -23.48 -19.58 -25.92
CA GLY A 177 -24.12 -20.41 -26.93
C GLY A 177 -23.09 -21.10 -27.82
N LEU A 178 -23.59 -21.69 -28.91
CA LEU A 178 -22.75 -22.31 -29.94
C LEU A 178 -21.90 -21.24 -30.62
N MET A 179 -20.60 -21.21 -30.31
CA MET A 179 -19.66 -20.29 -30.93
C MET A 179 -19.37 -20.75 -32.36
N ALA A 180 -20.01 -20.12 -33.36
CA ALA A 180 -19.66 -20.33 -34.76
C ALA A 180 -18.25 -19.79 -35.04
N ASN A 181 -17.37 -20.61 -35.62
CA ASN A 181 -15.98 -20.26 -35.91
C ASN A 181 -15.81 -19.34 -37.14
N THR A 182 -16.89 -19.13 -37.90
CA THR A 182 -16.89 -18.41 -39.19
C THR A 182 -17.73 -17.13 -39.07
N GLY A 183 -17.10 -16.04 -38.62
CA GLY A 183 -17.75 -14.72 -38.53
C GLY A 183 -18.42 -14.42 -37.18
N ARG A 184 -19.11 -13.27 -37.09
CA ARG A 184 -19.85 -12.83 -35.90
C ARG A 184 -21.33 -12.71 -36.23
N LEU A 185 -22.18 -13.45 -35.51
CA LEU A 185 -23.62 -13.26 -35.60
C LEU A 185 -24.01 -12.04 -34.76
N LYS A 186 -24.62 -11.03 -35.39
CA LYS A 186 -25.13 -9.83 -34.72
C LYS A 186 -26.52 -9.53 -35.30
N ASP A 187 -27.52 -9.37 -34.43
CA ASP A 187 -28.90 -9.02 -34.82
C ASP A 187 -29.52 -9.98 -35.86
N GLY A 188 -29.21 -11.28 -35.75
CA GLY A 188 -29.67 -12.31 -36.69
C GLY A 188 -28.92 -12.35 -38.03
N MET A 189 -27.96 -11.45 -38.27
CA MET A 189 -27.17 -11.41 -39.49
C MET A 189 -25.72 -11.86 -39.26
N LEU A 190 -25.23 -12.76 -40.13
CA LEU A 190 -23.87 -13.26 -40.07
C LEU A 190 -22.89 -12.27 -40.72
N HIS A 191 -22.05 -11.65 -39.92
CA HIS A 191 -21.01 -10.74 -40.38
C HIS A 191 -19.71 -11.51 -40.64
N ILE A 192 -19.35 -11.64 -41.92
CA ILE A 192 -18.12 -12.33 -42.36
C ILE A 192 -17.11 -11.27 -42.81
N SER A 193 -15.89 -11.31 -42.26
CA SER A 193 -14.83 -10.40 -42.71
C SER A 193 -14.34 -10.80 -44.10
N LYS A 194 -13.98 -9.81 -44.94
CA LYS A 194 -13.41 -10.04 -46.28
C LYS A 194 -12.24 -11.03 -46.27
N LYS A 195 -11.33 -10.94 -45.29
CA LYS A 195 -10.22 -11.90 -45.09
C LYS A 195 -10.65 -13.35 -44.94
N HIS A 196 -11.85 -13.60 -44.39
CA HIS A 196 -12.39 -14.95 -44.21
C HIS A 196 -13.03 -15.44 -45.51
N ILE A 197 -13.68 -14.55 -46.25
CA ILE A 197 -14.19 -14.80 -47.61
C ILE A 197 -13.02 -15.14 -48.53
N ASP A 198 -11.98 -14.30 -48.54
CA ASP A 198 -10.77 -14.50 -49.35
C ASP A 198 -10.04 -15.80 -48.98
N ARG A 199 -10.06 -16.20 -47.69
CA ARG A 199 -9.48 -17.46 -47.24
C ARG A 199 -10.25 -18.66 -47.77
N VAL A 200 -11.59 -18.64 -47.68
CA VAL A 200 -12.45 -19.73 -48.17
C VAL A 200 -12.44 -19.81 -49.70
N ASN A 201 -12.49 -18.66 -50.37
CA ASN A 201 -12.47 -18.57 -51.83
C ASN A 201 -11.07 -18.82 -52.42
N GLY A 202 -10.01 -18.49 -51.68
CA GLY A 202 -8.62 -18.73 -52.07
C GLY A 202 -8.14 -20.16 -51.80
N THR A 203 -8.90 -20.97 -51.06
CA THR A 203 -8.60 -22.40 -50.84
C THR A 203 -9.18 -23.27 -51.95
N ALA A 204 -8.67 -23.09 -53.17
CA ALA A 204 -8.63 -24.13 -54.20
C ALA A 204 -7.20 -24.36 -54.74
N ALA A 205 -6.17 -23.85 -54.07
CA ALA A 205 -4.78 -24.22 -54.36
C ALA A 205 -3.92 -24.23 -53.09
N GLY A 206 -3.43 -25.41 -52.71
CA GLY A 206 -2.27 -25.58 -51.84
C GLY A 206 -2.57 -25.61 -50.35
N GLY A 207 -2.85 -26.81 -49.83
CA GLY A 207 -2.75 -27.07 -48.40
C GLY A 207 -1.34 -26.77 -47.89
N SER A 208 -1.22 -25.97 -46.84
CA SER A 208 -0.10 -26.07 -45.92
C SER A 208 -0.62 -25.87 -44.51
N GLY A 209 -0.28 -26.85 -43.67
CA GLY A 209 -0.90 -27.10 -42.39
C GLY A 209 -0.88 -25.91 -41.43
N PHE A 210 -1.97 -25.80 -40.67
CA PHE A 210 -1.95 -25.19 -39.36
C PHE A 210 -1.08 -26.05 -38.41
N SER A 211 0.24 -26.04 -38.62
CA SER A 211 1.16 -26.43 -37.57
C SER A 211 1.03 -25.39 -36.47
N ARG A 212 0.45 -25.81 -35.36
CA ARG A 212 0.47 -25.10 -34.08
C ARG A 212 1.92 -24.93 -33.65
N VAL A 213 2.60 -23.91 -34.17
CA VAL A 213 3.82 -23.38 -33.56
C VAL A 213 3.38 -22.26 -32.64
N SER A 214 3.06 -22.66 -31.43
CA SER A 214 3.09 -21.82 -30.25
C SER A 214 4.48 -21.19 -30.16
N LYS A 215 4.62 -19.92 -30.56
CA LYS A 215 5.74 -19.07 -30.13
C LYS A 215 5.22 -17.87 -29.36
N PRO A 216 5.81 -17.57 -28.20
CA PRO A 216 5.31 -16.59 -27.26
C PRO A 216 5.48 -15.19 -27.87
N LYS A 217 4.48 -14.34 -27.70
CA LYS A 217 4.64 -12.90 -27.98
C LYS A 217 5.75 -12.36 -27.09
N GLY A 218 6.93 -12.19 -27.68
CA GLY A 218 7.97 -11.28 -27.21
C GLY A 218 7.37 -9.88 -27.09
N LYS A 219 7.29 -9.39 -25.86
CA LYS A 219 6.88 -8.03 -25.54
C LYS A 219 8.15 -7.18 -25.43
N GLY A 220 8.50 -6.51 -26.52
CA GLY A 220 9.60 -5.54 -26.58
C GLY A 220 9.20 -4.22 -25.90
N LYS A 221 9.75 -4.04 -24.69
CA LYS A 221 10.05 -2.83 -23.92
C LYS A 221 9.62 -1.46 -24.50
N SER A 222 8.86 -0.72 -23.71
CA SER A 222 9.14 0.69 -23.44
C SER A 222 9.24 0.93 -21.93
N LYS A 223 10.03 1.95 -21.59
CA LYS A 223 10.76 2.15 -20.34
C LYS A 223 9.88 2.64 -19.17
N GLY A 224 10.06 2.03 -18.00
CA GLY A 224 9.68 2.59 -16.69
C GLY A 224 10.66 2.10 -15.63
N LYS A 225 11.44 3.02 -15.05
CA LYS A 225 12.57 2.78 -14.14
C LYS A 225 12.12 2.25 -12.75
N SER A 226 12.77 1.17 -12.34
CA SER A 226 13.27 0.80 -10.99
C SER A 226 12.59 1.36 -9.72
N LYS A 227 12.23 0.45 -8.81
CA LYS A 227 13.03 0.21 -7.59
C LYS A 227 12.74 -1.16 -7.00
N SER A 228 13.76 -2.02 -7.04
CA SER A 228 13.91 -3.20 -6.21
C SER A 228 14.09 -2.71 -4.77
N ASN A 229 13.37 -3.31 -3.82
CA ASN A 229 13.86 -3.40 -2.45
C ASN A 229 13.92 -4.86 -2.03
N ASN A 230 15.15 -5.34 -2.03
CA ASN A 230 15.61 -6.60 -1.52
C ASN A 230 15.64 -6.45 0.02
N ASN A 231 14.94 -7.30 0.77
CA ASN A 231 15.41 -7.65 2.09
C ASN A 231 14.91 -9.04 2.52
N ASN A 232 15.90 -9.90 2.75
CA ASN A 232 15.81 -11.20 3.38
C ASN A 232 15.15 -11.11 4.77
N ASN A 233 14.44 -12.17 5.17
CA ASN A 233 14.76 -12.90 6.40
C ASN A 233 14.03 -14.24 6.48
N ASN A 234 14.77 -15.29 6.12
CA ASN A 234 15.04 -16.48 6.94
C ASN A 234 14.01 -16.84 8.04
N ARG A 235 13.24 -17.92 7.84
CA ARG A 235 12.71 -18.72 8.96
C ARG A 235 12.48 -20.18 8.57
N GLY A 236 13.51 -20.98 8.83
CA GLY A 236 13.47 -22.31 9.45
C GLY A 236 12.38 -23.28 9.03
N LYS A 237 12.78 -24.26 8.21
CA LYS A 237 12.16 -25.59 8.14
C LYS A 237 12.29 -26.27 9.51
N GLY A 238 11.16 -26.57 10.15
CA GLY A 238 11.07 -27.50 11.28
C GLY A 238 10.19 -28.69 10.92
N LYS A 239 10.77 -29.73 10.32
CA LYS A 239 10.16 -31.06 10.25
C LYS A 239 10.41 -31.73 11.61
N GLY A 240 9.38 -31.85 12.43
CA GLY A 240 9.38 -32.71 13.61
C GLY A 240 8.51 -33.94 13.34
N ARG A 241 9.15 -35.06 13.02
CA ARG A 241 8.59 -36.41 13.15
C ARG A 241 8.85 -36.86 14.59
N ARG A 242 7.81 -37.19 15.33
CA ARG A 242 7.62 -38.40 16.16
C ARG A 242 6.32 -38.26 16.91
#